data_AF-A0A961NS17-F1
#
_entry.id   AF-A0A961NS17-F1
#
_cell.length_a   1.000
_cell.length_b   1.000
_cell.length_c   1.000
_cell.angle_alpha   90.00
_cell.angle_beta   90.00
_cell.angle_gamma   90.00
#
_symmetry.space_group_name_H-M   'P 1'
#
loop_
_entity.id
_entity.type
_entity.pdbx_description
1 polymer ?
#
loop_
_entity_poly.entity_id
_entity_poly.type
_entity_poly.pdbx_seq_one_letter_code
_entity_poly.pdbx_strand_id
1 'polypeptide(L)'
;MESHINIAGRLLRDAAIFFRNIGEENPPLKDQMEASATVYEQVADLLESDPHGQIPLDIPPASGAGDQDAGATDRVRATFNKTSEGDQR
;
A
#
# COMPACT_ATOMS: atom_id res chain seq x y z
N MET A 1 -30.39 16.50 6.08
CA MET A 1 -29.15 16.28 6.85
C MET A 1 -28.61 14.95 6.40
N GLU A 2 -27.32 14.87 6.07
CA GLU A 2 -26.69 13.65 5.56
C GLU A 2 -26.24 12.75 6.73
N SER A 3 -26.35 11.44 6.59
CA SER A 3 -25.86 10.51 7.63
C SER A 3 -24.34 10.45 7.60
N HIS A 4 -23.71 10.15 8.75
CA HIS A 4 -22.26 9.94 8.79
C HIS A 4 -21.82 8.77 7.90
N ILE A 5 -22.68 7.75 7.76
CA ILE A 5 -22.49 6.62 6.86
C ILE A 5 -22.38 7.08 5.41
N ASN A 6 -23.29 7.93 4.95
CA ASN A 6 -23.30 8.42 3.56
C ASN A 6 -22.12 9.36 3.29
N ILE A 7 -21.74 10.19 4.27
CA ILE A 7 -20.54 11.04 4.16
C ILE A 7 -19.28 10.17 4.05
N ALA A 8 -19.15 9.15 4.90
CA ALA A 8 -18.01 8.24 4.89
C ALA A 8 -17.96 7.40 3.60
N GLY A 9 -19.11 6.89 3.12
CA GLY A 9 -19.21 6.18 1.85
C GLY A 9 -18.74 7.03 0.67
N ARG A 10 -19.13 8.31 0.62
CA ARG A 10 -18.64 9.25 -0.39
C ARG A 10 -17.13 9.48 -0.30
N LEU A 11 -16.60 9.67 0.91
CA LEU A 11 -15.16 9.86 1.12
C LEU A 11 -14.33 8.66 0.66
N LEU A 12 -14.82 7.44 0.92
CA LEU A 12 -14.17 6.21 0.47
C LEU A 12 -14.15 6.11 -1.06
N ARG A 13 -15.25 6.47 -1.72
CA ARG A 13 -15.31 6.51 -3.20
C ARG A 13 -14.40 7.60 -3.79
N ASP A 14 -14.33 8.76 -3.17
CA ASP A 14 -13.40 9.83 -3.57
C ASP A 14 -11.93 9.35 -3.45
N ALA A 15 -11.59 8.58 -2.40
CA ALA A 15 -10.28 7.96 -2.26
C ALA A 15 -10.00 6.90 -3.35
N ALA A 16 -10.98 6.09 -3.71
CA ALA A 16 -10.83 5.11 -4.80
C ALA A 16 -10.50 5.80 -6.14
N ILE A 17 -11.21 6.88 -6.47
CA ILE A 17 -10.94 7.70 -7.66
C ILE A 17 -9.50 8.27 -7.60
N PHE A 18 -9.07 8.77 -6.44
CA PHE A 18 -7.72 9.27 -6.25
C PHE A 18 -6.65 8.21 -6.57
N PHE A 19 -6.81 6.98 -6.09
CA PHE A 19 -5.89 5.90 -6.41
C PHE A 19 -5.89 5.57 -7.92
N ARG A 20 -7.06 5.47 -8.56
CA ARG A 20 -7.14 5.25 -10.01
C ARG A 20 -6.38 6.33 -10.79
N ASN A 21 -6.54 7.60 -10.41
CA ASN A 21 -5.82 8.71 -11.03
C ASN A 21 -4.30 8.58 -10.87
N ILE A 22 -3.80 8.21 -9.68
CA ILE A 22 -2.37 7.94 -9.48
C ILE A 22 -1.90 6.81 -10.41
N GLY A 23 -2.68 5.74 -10.53
CA GLY A 23 -2.35 4.60 -11.39
C GLY A 23 -2.33 4.94 -12.88
N GLU A 24 -3.19 5.86 -13.33
CA GLU A 24 -3.19 6.37 -14.69
C GLU A 24 -1.94 7.21 -15.00
N GLU A 25 -1.53 8.07 -14.06
CA GLU A 25 -0.33 8.90 -14.19
C GLU A 25 0.98 8.10 -14.03
N ASN A 26 0.93 6.96 -13.33
CA ASN A 26 2.09 6.14 -13.00
C ASN A 26 1.87 4.68 -13.43
N PRO A 27 2.10 4.33 -14.72
CA PRO A 27 1.88 2.99 -15.23
C PRO A 27 2.51 1.84 -14.42
N PRO A 28 3.71 1.99 -13.82
CA PRO A 28 4.28 0.95 -12.95
C PRO A 28 3.48 0.66 -11.68
N LEU A 29 2.68 1.62 -11.22
CA LEU A 29 1.84 1.51 -10.02
C LEU A 29 0.38 1.18 -10.35
N LYS A 30 0.00 1.15 -11.65
CA LYS A 30 -1.40 1.06 -12.08
C LYS A 30 -2.14 -0.09 -11.42
N ASP A 31 -1.60 -1.31 -11.49
CA ASP A 31 -2.27 -2.50 -10.96
C ASP A 31 -2.40 -2.45 -9.43
N GLN A 32 -1.38 -1.91 -8.73
CA GLN A 32 -1.41 -1.74 -7.28
C GLN A 32 -2.45 -0.69 -6.86
N MET A 33 -2.51 0.43 -7.57
CA MET A 33 -3.47 1.50 -7.28
C MET A 33 -4.90 1.07 -7.62
N GLU A 34 -5.10 0.30 -8.68
CA GLU A 34 -6.39 -0.30 -9.04
C GLU A 34 -6.87 -1.28 -7.94
N ALA A 35 -5.96 -2.09 -7.40
CA ALA A 35 -6.26 -2.98 -6.28
C ALA A 35 -6.67 -2.18 -5.02
N SER A 36 -5.94 -1.11 -4.68
CA SER A 36 -6.33 -0.21 -3.59
C SER A 36 -7.71 0.39 -3.83
N ALA A 37 -7.95 0.98 -5.01
CA ALA A 37 -9.22 1.61 -5.36
C ALA A 37 -10.41 0.64 -5.20
N THR A 38 -10.25 -0.58 -5.68
CA THR A 38 -11.26 -1.64 -5.57
C THR A 38 -11.63 -1.93 -4.11
N VAL A 39 -10.66 -1.97 -3.20
CA VAL A 39 -10.91 -2.18 -1.76
C VAL A 39 -11.72 -1.01 -1.18
N TYR A 40 -11.34 0.23 -1.48
CA TYR A 40 -12.08 1.40 -0.99
C TYR A 40 -13.53 1.42 -1.48
N GLU A 41 -13.78 1.03 -2.73
CA GLU A 41 -15.14 0.87 -3.27
C GLU A 41 -15.93 -0.22 -2.52
N GLN A 42 -15.34 -1.39 -2.30
CA GLN A 42 -15.99 -2.47 -1.54
C GLN A 42 -16.32 -2.06 -0.10
N VAL A 43 -15.41 -1.34 0.58
CA VAL A 43 -15.68 -0.81 1.93
C VAL A 43 -16.79 0.23 1.90
N ALA A 44 -16.85 1.10 0.88
CA ALA A 44 -17.92 2.08 0.75
C ALA A 44 -19.29 1.40 0.59
N ASP A 45 -19.37 0.40 -0.27
CA ASP A 45 -20.60 -0.35 -0.52
C ASP A 45 -21.03 -1.14 0.73
N LEU A 46 -20.08 -1.74 1.44
CA LEU A 46 -20.36 -2.45 2.68
C LEU A 46 -20.80 -1.49 3.78
N LEU A 47 -20.13 -0.35 3.94
CA LEU A 47 -20.50 0.65 4.94
C LEU A 47 -21.94 1.16 4.77
N GLU A 48 -22.43 1.25 3.53
CA GLU A 48 -23.79 1.69 3.23
C GLU A 48 -24.84 0.57 3.36
N SER A 49 -24.47 -0.69 3.09
CA SER A 49 -25.40 -1.82 3.06
C SER A 49 -25.40 -2.67 4.34
N ASP A 50 -24.23 -2.88 4.94
CA ASP A 50 -23.99 -3.58 6.18
C ASP A 50 -22.75 -3.00 6.90
N PRO A 51 -22.91 -1.99 7.77
CA PRO A 51 -21.80 -1.36 8.49
C PRO A 51 -20.96 -2.29 9.36
N HIS A 52 -21.44 -3.51 9.61
CA HIS A 52 -20.75 -4.54 10.40
C HIS A 52 -20.24 -5.70 9.53
N GLY A 53 -20.41 -5.61 8.21
CA GLY A 53 -19.92 -6.57 7.25
C GLY A 53 -18.40 -6.68 7.29
N GLN A 54 -17.89 -7.82 6.83
CA GLN A 54 -16.46 -8.12 6.82
C GLN A 54 -15.98 -8.32 5.38
N ILE A 55 -14.80 -7.77 5.08
CA ILE A 55 -14.10 -8.02 3.81
C ILE A 55 -12.90 -8.91 4.11
N PRO A 56 -12.75 -10.05 3.41
CA PRO A 56 -11.50 -10.80 3.47
C PRO A 56 -10.42 -9.98 2.78
N LEU A 57 -9.62 -9.25 3.57
CA LEU A 57 -8.51 -8.45 3.07
C LEU A 57 -7.34 -9.38 2.71
N ASP A 58 -7.35 -9.91 1.49
CA ASP A 58 -6.17 -10.51 0.85
C ASP A 58 -5.47 -9.45 -0.02
N ILE A 59 -5.23 -8.28 0.58
CA ILE A 59 -4.55 -7.18 -0.10
C ILE A 59 -3.06 -7.42 0.08
N PRO A 60 -2.25 -7.54 -0.99
CA PRO A 60 -0.81 -7.45 -0.84
C PRO A 60 -0.52 -6.12 -0.12
N PRO A 61 0.42 -6.10 0.86
CA PRO A 61 0.74 -4.89 1.60
C PRO A 61 0.97 -3.77 0.60
N ALA A 62 0.46 -2.57 0.87
CA ALA A 62 0.75 -1.41 0.05
C ALA A 62 2.28 -1.24 0.00
N SER A 63 2.90 -1.77 -1.06
CA SER A 63 4.33 -1.69 -1.32
C SER A 63 4.71 -0.21 -1.23
N GLY A 64 5.31 0.14 -0.08
CA GLY A 64 5.43 1.51 0.39
C GLY A 64 5.77 1.64 1.88
N ALA A 65 5.49 0.62 2.70
CA ALA A 65 5.92 0.61 4.10
C ALA A 65 6.49 -0.75 4.52
N GLY A 66 7.78 -0.99 4.27
CA GLY A 66 8.58 -1.82 5.18
C GLY A 66 9.41 -2.99 4.64
N ASP A 67 9.15 -3.55 3.45
CA ASP A 67 9.82 -4.82 3.06
C ASP A 67 10.67 -4.74 1.78
N GLN A 68 11.33 -3.60 1.56
CA GLN A 68 12.45 -3.47 0.61
C GLN A 68 13.77 -3.12 1.31
N ASP A 69 14.02 -3.66 2.51
CA ASP A 69 15.40 -3.76 3.05
C ASP A 69 15.58 -4.90 4.09
N ALA A 70 15.10 -6.10 3.78
CA ALA A 70 15.54 -7.28 4.51
C ALA A 70 16.85 -7.89 3.95
N GLY A 71 17.47 -7.24 2.95
CA GLY A 71 18.58 -7.81 2.20
C GLY A 71 19.75 -6.87 1.84
N ALA A 72 19.66 -5.55 2.09
CA ALA A 72 20.79 -4.65 1.82
C ALA A 72 21.71 -4.50 3.04
N THR A 73 21.19 -4.68 4.26
CA THR A 73 22.00 -4.65 5.50
C THR A 73 23.05 -5.76 5.59
N ASP A 74 22.87 -6.90 4.92
CA ASP A 74 23.85 -8.00 4.91
C ASP A 74 25.02 -7.75 3.93
N ARG A 75 24.78 -7.01 2.84
CA ARG A 75 25.82 -6.72 1.83
C ARG A 75 26.79 -5.62 2.26
N VAL A 76 26.34 -4.68 3.10
CA VAL A 76 27.20 -3.59 3.62
C VAL A 76 28.16 -4.11 4.70
N ARG A 77 27.80 -5.18 5.42
CA ARG A 77 28.65 -5.78 6.46
C ARG A 77 29.79 -6.61 5.85
N ALA A 78 29.54 -7.27 4.73
CA ALA A 78 30.54 -8.10 4.04
C ALA A 78 31.64 -7.29 3.33
N THR A 79 31.37 -6.05 2.91
CA THR A 79 32.35 -5.18 2.25
C THR A 79 33.24 -4.41 3.23
N PHE A 80 32.76 -4.13 4.44
CA PHE A 80 33.56 -3.40 5.44
C PHE A 80 34.61 -4.29 6.13
N ASN A 81 34.37 -5.59 6.26
CA ASN A 81 35.27 -6.50 6.99
C ASN A 81 36.43 -7.07 6.16
N LYS A 82 36.49 -6.81 4.84
CA LYS A 82 37.57 -7.31 3.96
C LYS A 82 38.72 -6.32 3.72
N THR A 83 38.57 -5.06 4.14
CA THR A 83 39.59 -4.02 3.91
C THR A 83 40.53 -3.83 5.11
N SER A 84 40.25 -4.46 6.26
CA SER A 84 41.05 -4.28 7.49
C SER A 84 42.04 -5.41 7.81
N GLU A 85 42.16 -6.45 6.97
CA GLU A 85 43.08 -7.58 7.22
C GLU A 85 44.24 -7.68 6.20
N GLY A 86 44.42 -6.69 5.32
CA GLY A 86 45.41 -6.74 4.23
C GLY A 86 46.63 -5.83 4.32
N ASP A 87 46.77 -5.02 5.39
CA ASP A 87 47.88 -4.05 5.48
C ASP A 87 48.48 -3.99 6.89
N GLN A 88 49.03 -5.12 7.36
CA GLN A 88 50.13 -5.11 8.33
C GLN A 88 51.14 -6.21 7.97
N ARG A 89 52.21 -5.76 7.31
CA ARG A 89 53.62 -6.20 7.43
C ARG A 89 53.93 -7.69 7.51
#